data_AF-A0A645INK1-F1
#
_entry.id   AF-A0A645INK1-F1
#
_cell.length_a   1.000
_cell.length_b   1.000
_cell.length_c   1.000
_cell.angle_alpha   90.00
_cell.angle_beta   90.00
_cell.angle_gamma   90.00
#
_symmetry.space_group_name_H-M   'P 1'
#
loop_
_entity.id
_entity.type
_entity.pdbx_description
1 polymer ?
#
loop_
_entity_poly.entity_id
_entity_poly.type
_entity_poly.pdbx_seq_one_letter_code
_entity_poly.pdbx_strand_id
1 'polypeptide(L)'
;MSPYMMLLQVGSNTNNSYYVELFNTTTKGLEIEGLEINTIESTQNAIDKVEQAIEKVSSARGKFGAYNNGLEHLLSNTNNTNYNLISSESRILDCDMAKETMALVKLAILENASMAMLNQSKVKSKEVLMLIKHMIA
;
A
#
# COMPACT_ATOMS: atom_id res chain seq x y z
N MET A 1 20.33 14.37 29.95
CA MET A 1 20.38 13.04 29.29
C MET A 1 19.71 13.21 27.94
N SER A 2 20.45 13.10 26.84
CA SER A 2 19.94 13.42 25.49
C SER A 2 18.72 12.57 25.16
N PRO A 3 17.66 13.11 24.53
CA PRO A 3 16.47 12.35 24.18
C PRO A 3 16.84 11.17 23.28
N TYR A 4 16.34 9.97 23.60
CA TYR A 4 16.49 8.81 22.74
C TYR A 4 15.52 8.97 21.57
N MET A 5 16.04 8.95 20.34
CA MET A 5 15.21 9.07 19.13
C MET A 5 14.92 7.67 18.59
N MET A 6 13.65 7.32 18.43
CA MET A 6 13.21 6.13 17.71
C MET A 6 12.95 6.52 16.25
N LEU A 7 13.52 5.76 15.32
CA LEU A 7 13.26 5.92 13.89
C LEU A 7 12.26 4.85 13.44
N LEU A 8 11.14 5.29 12.86
CA LEU A 8 10.14 4.42 12.27
C LEU A 8 10.20 4.55 10.74
N GLN A 9 10.32 3.43 10.03
CA GLN A 9 10.21 3.43 8.57
C GLN A 9 8.72 3.38 8.19
N VAL A 10 8.24 4.43 7.53
CA VAL A 10 6.81 4.65 7.29
C VAL A 10 6.43 4.69 5.82
N GLY A 11 7.34 4.31 4.93
CA GLY A 11 7.08 4.16 3.50
C GLY A 11 8.12 3.29 2.80
N SER A 12 7.84 2.94 1.54
CA SER A 12 8.65 2.00 0.76
C SER A 12 9.96 2.57 0.23
N ASN A 13 10.12 3.90 0.23
CA ASN A 13 11.33 4.56 -0.25
C ASN A 13 12.32 4.83 0.90
N THR A 14 13.61 4.77 0.57
CA THR A 14 14.68 5.27 1.45
C THR A 14 14.42 6.74 1.78
N ASN A 15 14.62 7.11 3.04
CA ASN A 15 14.37 8.45 3.61
C ASN A 15 12.91 8.77 4.02
N ASN A 16 11.95 7.85 3.85
CA ASN A 16 10.63 7.97 4.47
C ASN A 16 10.63 7.48 5.92
N SER A 17 11.34 8.22 6.77
CA SER A 17 11.51 7.92 8.17
C SER A 17 10.75 8.92 9.05
N TYR A 18 10.04 8.42 10.04
CA TYR A 18 9.32 9.20 11.04
C TYR A 18 10.09 9.13 12.36
N TYR A 19 10.48 10.29 12.89
CA TYR A 19 11.24 10.39 14.13
C TYR A 19 10.29 10.55 15.31
N VAL A 20 10.44 9.68 16.31
CA VAL A 20 9.71 9.76 17.58
C VAL A 20 10.72 9.99 18.69
N GLU A 21 10.64 11.13 19.34
CA GLU A 21 11.41 11.41 20.55
C GLU A 21 10.82 10.63 21.73
N LEU A 22 11.65 9.81 22.38
CA LEU A 22 11.26 9.10 23.60
C LEU A 22 11.52 9.96 24.83
N PHE A 23 10.48 10.12 25.64
CA PHE A 23 10.54 10.84 26.91
C PHE A 23 10.96 9.90 28.03
N ASN A 24 11.89 10.35 28.88
CA ASN A 24 12.31 9.59 30.05
C ASN A 24 11.37 9.89 31.24
N THR A 25 10.47 8.96 31.54
CA THR A 25 9.49 9.04 32.63
C THR A 25 9.96 8.39 33.93
N THR A 26 11.25 8.07 34.05
CA THR A 26 11.80 7.55 35.32
C THR A 26 11.82 8.65 36.39
N THR A 27 11.88 8.27 37.67
CA THR A 27 11.93 9.21 38.80
C THR A 27 13.07 10.22 38.67
N LYS A 28 14.22 9.80 38.15
CA LYS A 28 15.36 10.67 37.83
C LYS A 28 15.10 11.58 36.62
N GLY A 29 14.43 11.06 35.58
CA GLY A 29 14.04 11.85 34.40
C GLY A 29 12.97 12.91 34.69
N LEU A 30 12.14 12.66 35.70
CA LEU A 30 11.09 13.57 36.17
C LEU A 30 11.54 14.48 37.33
N GLU A 31 12.78 14.36 37.81
CA GLU A 31 13.35 15.15 38.92
C GLU A 31 12.60 15.00 40.26
N ILE A 32 11.93 13.86 40.45
CA ILE A 32 11.19 13.47 41.67
C ILE A 32 11.98 12.48 42.53
N GLU A 33 13.26 12.31 42.26
CA GLU A 33 14.15 11.44 43.05
C GLU A 33 14.54 12.15 44.36
N GLY A 34 14.43 11.42 45.49
CA GLY A 34 14.81 11.94 46.81
C GLY A 34 13.87 12.99 47.39
N LEU A 35 12.57 12.89 47.11
CA LEU A 35 11.57 13.75 47.76
C LEU A 35 11.51 13.47 49.27
N GLU A 36 11.66 14.52 50.07
CA GLU A 36 11.58 14.46 51.53
C GLU A 36 10.33 15.19 52.04
N ILE A 37 9.60 14.55 52.94
CA ILE A 37 8.35 15.07 53.55
C ILE A 37 8.49 15.28 55.06
N ASN A 38 9.72 15.54 55.51
CA ASN A 38 10.04 15.64 56.94
C ASN A 38 9.71 17.02 57.52
N THR A 39 9.69 18.07 56.71
CA THR A 39 9.34 19.43 57.13
C THR A 39 8.22 20.01 56.27
N ILE A 40 7.55 21.06 56.77
CA ILE A 40 6.50 21.76 56.01
C ILE A 40 7.08 22.32 54.70
N GLU A 41 8.28 22.90 54.77
CA GLU A 41 8.99 23.45 53.60
C GLU A 41 9.40 22.36 52.60
N SER A 42 9.91 21.21 53.07
CA SER A 42 10.28 20.09 52.20
C SER A 42 9.05 19.49 51.52
N THR A 43 7.92 19.44 52.22
CA THR A 43 6.63 18.98 51.69
C THR A 43 6.10 19.92 50.61
N GLN A 44 6.22 21.23 50.79
CA GLN A 44 5.80 22.21 49.79
C GLN A 44 6.64 22.11 48.51
N ASN A 45 7.97 22.02 48.66
CA ASN A 45 8.88 21.77 47.53
C ASN A 45 8.61 20.42 46.83
N ALA A 46 8.18 19.40 47.57
CA ALA A 46 7.84 18.11 47.00
C ALA A 46 6.56 18.18 46.15
N ILE A 47 5.55 18.92 46.58
CA ILE A 47 4.33 19.16 45.81
C ILE A 47 4.67 19.87 44.50
N ASP A 48 5.47 20.94 44.55
CA ASP A 48 5.87 21.70 43.36
C ASP A 48 6.62 20.83 42.35
N LYS A 49 7.54 19.97 42.82
CA LYS A 49 8.26 19.02 41.96
C LYS A 49 7.33 17.99 41.33
N VAL A 50 6.35 17.50 42.07
CA VAL A 50 5.35 16.55 41.54
C VAL A 50 4.47 17.23 40.49
N GLU A 51 4.06 18.48 40.71
CA GLU A 51 3.27 19.24 39.73
C GLU A 51 4.04 19.46 38.43
N GLN A 52 5.32 19.84 38.51
CA GLN A 52 6.19 19.94 37.34
C GLN A 52 6.37 18.58 36.63
N ALA A 53 6.49 17.49 37.39
CA ALA A 53 6.57 16.15 36.80
C ALA A 53 5.27 15.77 36.07
N ILE A 54 4.11 16.09 36.63
CA ILE A 54 2.80 15.88 35.99
C ILE A 54 2.71 16.68 34.69
N GLU A 55 3.15 17.94 34.70
CA GLU A 55 3.16 18.79 33.50
C GLU A 55 4.07 18.23 32.41
N LYS A 56 5.29 17.76 32.77
CA LYS A 56 6.22 17.09 31.85
C LYS A 56 5.59 15.85 31.21
N VAL A 57 4.93 14.99 32.01
CA VAL A 57 4.24 13.79 31.49
C VAL A 57 3.07 14.18 30.60
N SER A 58 2.29 15.19 30.98
CA SER A 58 1.16 15.68 30.19
C SER A 58 1.62 16.20 28.83
N SER A 59 2.69 17.00 28.80
CA SER A 59 3.32 17.49 27.57
C SER A 59 3.82 16.35 26.69
N ALA A 60 4.50 15.36 27.28
CA ALA A 60 4.95 14.17 26.56
C ALA A 60 3.76 13.41 25.94
N ARG A 61 2.67 13.19 26.70
CA ARG A 61 1.43 12.57 26.17
C ARG A 61 0.83 13.36 25.01
N GLY A 62 0.80 14.69 25.12
CA GLY A 62 0.35 15.55 24.02
C GLY A 62 1.17 15.37 22.75
N LYS A 63 2.51 15.32 22.88
CA LYS A 63 3.42 15.04 21.76
C LYS A 63 3.20 13.65 21.16
N PHE A 64 3.04 12.61 21.99
CA PHE A 64 2.69 11.27 21.49
C PHE A 64 1.33 11.24 20.78
N GLY A 65 0.35 12.02 21.23
CA GLY A 65 -0.92 12.19 20.51
C GLY A 65 -0.74 12.83 19.14
N ALA A 66 0.12 13.86 19.03
CA ALA A 66 0.47 14.45 17.74
C ALA A 66 1.19 13.45 16.82
N TYR A 67 2.12 12.65 17.37
CA TYR A 67 2.78 11.59 16.62
C TYR A 67 1.79 10.54 16.11
N ASN A 68 0.84 10.11 16.95
CA ASN A 68 -0.18 9.14 16.56
C ASN A 68 -1.08 9.67 15.43
N ASN A 69 -1.59 10.91 15.55
CA ASN A 69 -2.35 11.54 14.47
C ASN A 69 -1.55 11.62 13.16
N GLY A 70 -0.27 11.98 13.24
CA GLY A 70 0.61 12.00 12.07
C GLY A 70 0.75 10.62 11.42
N LEU A 71 0.92 9.57 12.22
CA LEU A 71 1.01 8.19 11.75
C LEU A 71 -0.31 7.69 11.16
N GLU A 72 -1.46 8.03 11.76
CA GLU A 72 -2.78 7.68 11.22
C GLU A 72 -3.03 8.33 9.85
N HIS A 73 -2.70 9.62 9.70
CA HIS A 73 -2.79 10.30 8.40
C HIS A 73 -1.86 9.67 7.36
N LEU A 74 -0.64 9.32 7.77
CA LEU A 74 0.31 8.68 6.88
C LEU A 74 -0.12 7.28 6.46
N LEU A 75 -0.70 6.50 7.39
CA LEU A 75 -1.30 5.20 7.12
C LEU A 75 -2.44 5.33 6.13
N SER A 76 -3.36 6.27 6.36
CA SER A 76 -4.49 6.54 5.46
C SER A 76 -4.02 6.91 4.04
N ASN A 77 -3.03 7.82 3.94
CA ASN A 77 -2.46 8.22 2.67
C ASN A 77 -1.76 7.07 1.93
N THR A 78 -1.00 6.25 2.67
CA THR A 78 -0.31 5.07 2.12
C THR A 78 -1.32 4.04 1.63
N ASN A 79 -2.37 3.77 2.39
CA ASN A 79 -3.45 2.88 1.96
C ASN A 79 -4.14 3.38 0.70
N ASN A 80 -4.49 4.67 0.64
CA ASN A 80 -5.09 5.26 -0.56
C ASN A 80 -4.17 5.13 -1.78
N THR A 81 -2.87 5.38 -1.60
CA THR A 81 -1.86 5.22 -2.65
C THR A 81 -1.79 3.76 -3.12
N ASN A 82 -1.76 2.80 -2.19
CA ASN A 82 -1.78 1.37 -2.52
C ASN A 82 -3.05 0.97 -3.29
N TYR A 83 -4.23 1.43 -2.87
CA TYR A 83 -5.48 1.17 -3.59
C TYR A 83 -5.44 1.73 -5.02
N ASN A 84 -4.91 2.94 -5.20
CA ASN A 84 -4.78 3.56 -6.52
C ASN A 84 -3.78 2.81 -7.42
N LEU A 85 -2.67 2.33 -6.84
CA LEU A 85 -1.69 1.51 -7.55
C LEU A 85 -2.29 0.17 -7.99
N ILE A 86 -2.91 -0.57 -7.07
CA ILE A 86 -3.56 -1.86 -7.37
C ILE A 86 -4.66 -1.69 -8.42
N SER A 87 -5.48 -0.64 -8.33
CA SER A 87 -6.51 -0.36 -9.33
C SER A 87 -5.93 -0.07 -10.71
N SER A 88 -4.80 0.64 -10.76
CA SER A 88 -4.11 0.96 -12.01
C SER A 88 -3.41 -0.27 -12.59
N GLU A 89 -2.79 -1.09 -11.75
CA GLU A 89 -2.20 -2.38 -12.11
C GLU A 89 -3.27 -3.33 -12.68
N SER A 90 -4.41 -3.47 -12.00
CA SER A 90 -5.55 -4.25 -12.50
C SER A 90 -6.02 -3.77 -13.87
N ARG A 91 -6.15 -2.44 -14.08
CA ARG A 91 -6.53 -1.89 -15.40
C ARG A 91 -5.52 -2.24 -16.49
N ILE A 92 -4.23 -2.22 -16.19
CA ILE A 92 -3.18 -2.56 -17.15
C ILE A 92 -3.25 -4.05 -17.49
N LEU A 93 -3.29 -4.91 -16.47
CA LEU A 93 -3.39 -6.36 -16.63
C LEU A 93 -4.64 -6.78 -17.40
N ASP A 94 -5.80 -6.20 -17.07
CA ASP A 94 -7.07 -6.49 -17.73
C ASP A 94 -7.06 -6.00 -19.19
N CYS A 95 -6.46 -4.85 -19.48
CA CYS A 95 -6.31 -4.32 -20.85
C CYS A 95 -5.44 -5.24 -21.71
N ASP A 96 -4.32 -5.72 -21.17
CA ASP A 96 -3.42 -6.61 -21.91
C ASP A 96 -4.02 -8.02 -22.05
N MET A 97 -4.74 -8.52 -21.05
CA MET A 97 -5.50 -9.77 -21.16
C MET A 97 -6.60 -9.67 -22.23
N ALA A 98 -7.32 -8.55 -22.31
CA ALA A 98 -8.31 -8.32 -23.36
C ALA A 98 -7.68 -8.30 -24.76
N LYS A 99 -6.49 -7.73 -24.95
CA LYS A 99 -5.79 -7.75 -26.24
C LYS A 99 -5.36 -9.17 -26.64
N GLU A 100 -4.77 -9.92 -25.71
CA GLU A 100 -4.32 -11.29 -25.99
C GLU A 100 -5.49 -12.24 -26.27
N THR A 101 -6.58 -12.11 -25.52
CA THR A 101 -7.81 -12.89 -25.78
C THR A 101 -8.42 -12.53 -27.13
N MET A 102 -8.45 -11.26 -27.54
CA MET A 102 -8.90 -10.87 -28.87
C MET A 102 -7.99 -11.37 -29.99
N ALA A 103 -6.67 -11.36 -29.78
CA ALA A 103 -5.71 -11.95 -30.72
C ALA A 103 -5.93 -13.46 -30.87
N LEU A 104 -6.14 -14.18 -29.76
CA LEU A 104 -6.46 -15.60 -29.74
C LEU A 104 -7.78 -15.89 -30.46
N VAL A 105 -8.83 -15.12 -30.19
CA VAL A 105 -10.14 -15.24 -30.87
C VAL A 105 -10.00 -14.97 -32.37
N LYS A 106 -9.25 -13.93 -32.76
CA LYS A 106 -8.98 -13.63 -34.16
C LYS A 106 -8.28 -14.79 -34.87
N LEU A 107 -7.27 -15.40 -34.22
CA LEU A 107 -6.58 -16.58 -34.76
C LEU A 107 -7.54 -17.77 -34.90
N ALA A 108 -8.36 -18.04 -33.89
CA ALA A 108 -9.36 -19.11 -33.95
C ALA A 108 -10.42 -18.89 -35.05
N ILE A 109 -10.87 -17.64 -35.25
CA ILE A 109 -11.79 -17.30 -36.35
C ILE A 109 -11.09 -17.49 -37.70
N LEU A 110 -9.84 -17.05 -37.84
CA LEU A 110 -9.07 -17.20 -39.07
C LEU A 110 -8.85 -18.68 -39.42
N GLU A 111 -8.58 -19.52 -38.43
CA GLU A 111 -8.41 -20.96 -38.60
C GLU A 111 -9.71 -21.62 -39.08
N ASN A 112 -10.83 -21.31 -38.41
CA ASN A 112 -12.16 -21.79 -38.81
C ASN A 112 -12.55 -21.30 -40.21
N ALA A 113 -12.28 -20.04 -40.53
CA ALA A 113 -12.51 -19.47 -41.86
C ALA A 113 -11.62 -20.14 -42.92
N SER A 114 -10.35 -20.43 -42.61
CA SER A 114 -9.42 -21.12 -43.51
C SER A 114 -9.89 -22.55 -43.80
N MET A 115 -10.37 -23.27 -42.78
CA MET A 115 -10.98 -24.60 -42.96
C MET A 115 -12.26 -24.54 -43.79
N ALA A 116 -13.14 -23.57 -43.53
CA ALA A 116 -14.36 -23.36 -44.32
C ALA A 116 -14.05 -22.99 -45.79
N MET A 117 -13.06 -22.13 -46.02
CA MET A 117 -12.60 -21.77 -47.37
C MET A 117 -11.96 -22.95 -48.09
N LEU A 118 -11.13 -23.75 -47.41
CA LEU A 118 -10.59 -24.99 -47.95
C LEU A 118 -11.70 -25.95 -48.39
N ASN A 119 -12.72 -26.12 -47.56
CA ASN A 119 -13.88 -26.96 -47.88
C ASN A 119 -14.69 -26.38 -49.05
N GLN A 120 -14.93 -25.07 -49.08
CA GLN A 120 -15.62 -24.40 -50.18
C GLN A 120 -14.87 -24.53 -51.51
N SER A 121 -13.53 -24.39 -51.49
CA SER A 121 -12.68 -24.60 -52.68
C SER A 121 -12.68 -26.05 -53.14
N LYS A 122 -12.69 -27.02 -52.21
CA LYS A 122 -12.85 -28.45 -52.55
C LYS A 122 -14.20 -28.72 -53.21
N VAL A 123 -15.29 -28.13 -52.72
CA VAL A 123 -16.64 -28.29 -53.31
C VAL A 123 -16.68 -27.71 -54.71
N LYS A 124 -16.21 -26.45 -54.90
CA LYS A 124 -16.14 -25.83 -56.23
C LYS A 124 -15.29 -26.63 -57.22
N SER A 125 -14.15 -27.17 -56.78
CA SER A 125 -13.30 -28.02 -57.63
C SER A 125 -14.00 -29.32 -58.05
N LYS A 126 -14.83 -29.92 -57.17
CA LYS A 126 -15.63 -31.11 -57.50
C LYS A 126 -16.78 -30.80 -58.45
N GLU A 127 -17.43 -29.65 -58.32
CA GLU A 127 -18.47 -29.20 -59.26
C GLU A 127 -17.91 -29.03 -60.68
N VAL A 128 -16.74 -28.41 -60.81
CA VAL A 128 -16.04 -28.28 -62.10
C VAL A 128 -15.68 -29.66 -62.66
N LEU A 129 -15.19 -30.59 -61.83
CA LEU A 129 -14.92 -31.96 -62.26
C LEU A 129 -16.19 -32.70 -62.72
N MET A 130 -17.33 -32.49 -62.05
CA MET A 130 -18.61 -33.05 -62.49
C MET A 130 -19.05 -32.46 -63.83
N LEU A 131 -18.92 -31.15 -64.02
CA LEU A 131 -19.22 -30.48 -65.30
C LEU A 131 -18.36 -31.02 -66.45
N ILE A 132 -17.06 -31.23 -66.23
CA ILE A 132 -16.16 -31.80 -67.25
C ILE A 132 -16.50 -33.26 -67.54
N LYS A 133 -16.79 -34.08 -66.51
CA LYS A 133 -17.23 -35.47 -66.73
C LYS A 133 -18.56 -35.57 -67.48
N HIS A 134 -19.48 -34.64 -67.23
CA HIS A 134 -20.77 -34.59 -67.92
C HIS A 134 -20.67 -34.02 -69.35
N MET A 135 -19.59 -33.28 -69.68
CA MET A 135 -19.31 -32.82 -71.05
C MET A 135 -18.50 -33.81 -71.90
N ILE A 136 -17.94 -34.87 -71.30
CA ILE A 136 -17.11 -35.88 -71.99
C ILE A 136 -17.87 -37.22 -72.18
N ALA A 137 -19.12 -37.31 -71.73
CA ALA A 137 -20.05 -38.42 -72.02
C ALA A 137 -21.08 -37.99 -73.07
#